data_AF-A0A8J2VYT9-F1
#
_entry.id   AF-A0A8J2VYT9-F1
#
_cell.length_a   1.000
_cell.length_b   1.000
_cell.length_c   1.000
_cell.angle_alpha   90.00
_cell.angle_beta   90.00
_cell.angle_gamma   90.00
#
_symmetry.space_group_name_H-M   'P 1'
#
loop_
_entity.id
_entity.type
_entity.pdbx_description
1 polymer ?
#
loop_
_entity_poly.entity_id
_entity_poly.type
_entity_poly.pdbx_seq_one_letter_code
_entity_poly.pdbx_strand_id
1 'polypeptide(L)'
;MGPVSWKNASTLIVLARNRLSQAVQNKANEQQKHVSDYSCMLLKRSSQSKFFANAFVFPGGAIEIADFSPSWLEHFNENGFNREKLASEFVVSKHEKIPLYANAPHPDCIPEVGYRISAIRETFEETGVLFCKPIQTHQQSSKVLKIDDLIEWQKRVHHNPEEFLRLCKKYFLLPDLWSLYEWSNWLTPVNMGPKRYDTIFYICVVDNLPDVRIDGSEITEVLWSDPTNAVWKHVQGHIWLAPPQLYELSRLAEINSAENLKIFSKKRQQQGIERWLPIRCKTKNGDIMTILPGDSLYPETEDTPGAGIEEEDFISEETSKNRITFSSPNLFRISCNIVDPCGHKQPRDLVKAIKETTIQSQM
;
A
#
# COMPACT_ATOMS: atom_id res chain seq x y z
N MET A 1 11.58 -23.07 19.10
CA MET A 1 10.83 -21.82 18.85
C MET A 1 9.52 -22.22 18.18
N GLY A 2 8.36 -21.72 18.64
CA GLY A 2 7.10 -21.98 17.94
C GLY A 2 7.10 -21.37 16.53
N PRO A 3 6.16 -21.76 15.64
CA PRO A 3 6.05 -21.15 14.33
C PRO A 3 5.88 -19.64 14.48
N VAL A 4 6.61 -18.86 13.69
CA VAL A 4 6.52 -17.40 13.75
C VAL A 4 5.16 -16.98 13.20
N SER A 5 4.24 -16.55 14.08
CA SER A 5 2.91 -16.12 13.67
C SER A 5 2.89 -14.68 13.15
N TRP A 6 2.10 -14.41 12.11
CA TRP A 6 1.77 -13.06 11.63
C TRP A 6 0.25 -12.87 11.56
N LYS A 7 -0.18 -11.61 11.44
CA LYS A 7 -1.57 -11.25 11.11
C LYS A 7 -1.68 -10.86 9.64
N ASN A 8 -2.80 -11.15 9.00
CA ASN A 8 -3.05 -10.64 7.66
C ASN A 8 -3.58 -9.20 7.72
N ALA A 9 -3.22 -8.40 6.74
CA ALA A 9 -3.56 -6.98 6.67
C ALA A 9 -3.79 -6.53 5.23
N SER A 10 -4.49 -5.41 5.08
CA SER A 10 -4.71 -4.73 3.80
C SER A 10 -4.34 -3.27 3.89
N THR A 11 -3.71 -2.76 2.84
CA THR A 11 -3.29 -1.35 2.70
C THR A 11 -3.84 -0.79 1.40
N LEU A 12 -4.28 0.47 1.41
CA LEU A 12 -4.70 1.20 0.22
C LEU A 12 -3.79 2.41 -0.05
N ILE A 13 -3.02 2.35 -1.14
CA ILE A 13 -2.29 3.49 -1.68
C ILE A 13 -3.29 4.38 -2.43
N VAL A 14 -3.74 5.45 -1.79
CA VAL A 14 -4.65 6.43 -2.41
C VAL A 14 -3.83 7.54 -3.08
N LEU A 15 -4.08 7.73 -4.37
CA LEU A 15 -3.46 8.76 -5.19
C LEU A 15 -4.52 9.70 -5.73
N ALA A 16 -4.34 11.00 -5.55
CA ALA A 16 -5.23 12.02 -6.09
C ALA A 16 -4.51 12.82 -7.17
N ARG A 17 -5.16 13.01 -8.32
CA ARG A 17 -4.66 13.94 -9.36
C ARG A 17 -4.49 15.34 -8.77
N ASN A 18 -3.34 15.94 -9.03
CA ASN A 18 -2.96 17.26 -8.57
C ASN A 18 -2.77 18.20 -9.77
N ARG A 19 -3.82 18.97 -10.06
CA ARG A 19 -3.86 19.90 -11.21
C ARG A 19 -2.80 21.02 -11.10
N LEU A 20 -2.37 21.38 -9.89
CA LEU A 20 -1.29 22.35 -9.70
C LEU A 20 0.05 21.73 -10.12
N SER A 21 0.33 20.50 -9.70
CA SER A 21 1.53 19.76 -10.15
C SER A 21 1.52 19.54 -11.67
N GLN A 22 0.36 19.26 -12.27
CA GLN A 22 0.20 19.15 -13.72
C GLN A 22 0.55 20.47 -14.44
N ALA A 23 0.11 21.61 -13.91
CA ALA A 23 0.45 22.92 -14.47
C ALA A 23 1.95 23.25 -14.33
N VAL A 24 2.60 22.81 -13.25
CA VAL A 24 4.05 22.93 -13.05
C VAL A 24 4.81 22.04 -14.04
N GLN A 25 4.42 20.77 -14.21
CA GLN A 25 5.00 19.88 -15.23
C GLN A 25 4.93 20.48 -16.63
N ASN A 26 3.79 21.07 -17.01
CA ASN A 26 3.60 21.67 -18.33
C ASN A 26 4.48 22.91 -18.59
N LYS A 27 4.98 23.55 -17.52
CA LYS A 27 5.87 24.72 -17.59
C LYS A 27 7.33 24.40 -17.32
N ALA A 28 7.62 23.22 -16.78
CA ALA A 28 8.95 22.77 -16.42
C ALA A 28 9.77 22.37 -17.66
N ASN A 29 11.05 22.78 -17.71
CA ASN A 29 12.00 22.26 -18.70
C ASN A 29 12.18 20.74 -18.53
N GLU A 30 12.70 20.05 -19.54
CA GLU A 30 12.83 18.57 -19.53
C GLU A 30 13.56 18.01 -18.29
N GLN A 31 14.43 18.81 -17.68
CA GLN A 31 15.19 18.47 -16.47
C GLN A 31 14.39 18.55 -15.16
N GLN A 32 13.21 19.19 -15.15
CA GLN A 32 12.32 19.32 -13.97
C GLN A 32 11.10 18.39 -14.00
N LYS A 33 11.02 17.46 -14.98
CA LYS A 33 9.92 16.48 -15.17
C LYS A 33 9.80 15.40 -14.07
N HIS A 34 10.40 15.57 -12.90
CA HIS A 34 10.44 14.56 -11.83
C HIS A 34 9.31 14.68 -10.78
N VAL A 35 8.50 15.73 -10.87
CA VAL A 35 7.31 15.89 -10.02
C VAL A 35 6.17 15.10 -10.66
N SER A 36 5.45 14.28 -9.91
CA SER A 36 4.24 13.58 -10.40
C SER A 36 3.04 14.53 -10.49
N ASP A 37 2.14 14.31 -11.46
CA ASP A 37 0.86 15.03 -11.57
C ASP A 37 -0.20 14.55 -10.55
N TYR A 38 0.23 13.79 -9.54
CA TYR A 38 -0.58 13.29 -8.45
C TYR A 38 0.13 13.41 -7.12
N SER A 39 -0.65 13.35 -6.05
CA SER A 39 -0.17 13.27 -4.67
C SER A 39 -0.69 12.00 -4.03
N CYS A 40 0.12 11.41 -3.16
CA CYS A 40 -0.23 10.24 -2.38
C CYS A 40 -0.65 10.64 -0.96
N MET A 41 -1.68 9.97 -0.44
CA MET A 41 -2.12 10.13 0.95
C MET A 41 -1.21 9.32 1.88
N LEU A 42 -0.58 10.01 2.82
CA LEU A 42 0.20 9.44 3.91
C LEU A 42 -0.42 9.85 5.24
N LEU A 43 -0.54 8.90 6.16
CA LEU A 43 -1.10 9.06 7.50
C LEU A 43 -0.02 8.92 8.55
N LYS A 44 0.06 9.88 9.48
CA LYS A 44 0.98 9.80 10.61
C LYS A 44 0.35 9.03 11.76
N ARG A 45 0.93 7.88 12.06
CA ARG A 45 0.55 7.07 13.22
C ARG A 45 0.87 7.81 14.51
N SER A 46 0.00 7.66 15.50
CA SER A 46 0.17 8.18 16.84
C SER A 46 1.51 7.75 17.46
N SER A 47 2.05 8.61 18.32
CA SER A 47 3.24 8.31 19.11
C SER A 47 3.02 7.14 20.08
N GLN A 48 1.77 6.84 20.41
CA GLN A 48 1.38 5.71 21.27
C GLN A 48 1.27 4.38 20.50
N SER A 49 1.50 4.39 19.18
CA SER A 49 1.37 3.19 18.37
C SER A 49 2.42 2.13 18.76
N LYS A 50 1.98 0.89 18.96
CA LYS A 50 2.87 -0.23 19.32
C LYS A 50 3.73 -0.74 18.15
N PHE A 51 3.49 -0.24 16.94
CA PHE A 51 4.21 -0.61 15.72
C PHE A 51 4.36 0.63 14.84
N PHE A 52 5.60 1.01 14.54
CA PHE A 52 5.93 2.19 13.73
C PHE A 52 5.33 3.51 14.26
N ALA A 53 5.49 3.80 15.55
CA ALA A 53 5.08 5.09 16.14
C ALA A 53 5.67 6.29 15.38
N ASN A 54 4.86 7.33 15.16
CA ASN A 54 5.19 8.54 14.39
C ASN A 54 5.53 8.31 12.91
N ALA A 55 5.42 7.09 12.38
CA ALA A 55 5.62 6.83 10.96
C ALA A 55 4.49 7.43 10.13
N PHE A 56 4.86 7.93 8.97
CA PHE A 56 3.94 8.15 7.87
C PHE A 56 3.79 6.84 7.10
N VAL A 57 2.56 6.36 7.00
CA VAL A 57 2.17 5.12 6.34
C VAL A 57 1.03 5.37 5.35
N PHE A 58 0.80 4.45 4.41
CA PHE A 58 -0.46 4.46 3.68
C PHE A 58 -1.60 3.96 4.59
N PRO A 59 -2.85 4.38 4.34
CA PRO A 59 -4.01 3.88 5.06
C PRO A 59 -4.12 2.34 5.01
N GLY A 60 -4.47 1.72 6.13
CA GLY A 60 -4.60 0.27 6.19
C GLY A 60 -4.40 -0.33 7.57
N GLY A 61 -4.79 -1.59 7.70
CA GLY A 61 -4.77 -2.28 8.98
C GLY A 61 -5.02 -3.77 8.85
N ALA A 62 -5.25 -4.41 10.00
CA ALA A 62 -5.49 -5.84 10.06
C ALA A 62 -6.84 -6.18 9.43
N ILE A 63 -6.92 -7.33 8.77
CA ILE A 63 -8.21 -7.81 8.30
C ILE A 63 -9.12 -8.21 9.46
N GLU A 64 -10.43 -8.09 9.25
CA GLU A 64 -11.45 -8.55 10.18
C GLU A 64 -12.30 -9.64 9.53
N ILE A 65 -12.83 -10.59 10.33
CA ILE A 65 -13.66 -11.69 9.81
C ILE A 65 -14.89 -11.15 9.05
N ALA A 66 -15.42 -9.99 9.51
CA ALA A 66 -16.52 -9.29 8.87
C ALA A 66 -16.24 -8.89 7.41
N ASP A 67 -14.98 -8.68 7.02
CA ASP A 67 -14.58 -8.36 5.64
C ASP A 67 -14.81 -9.53 4.68
N PHE A 68 -14.85 -10.76 5.21
CA PHE A 68 -15.01 -12.01 4.45
C PHE A 68 -16.38 -12.66 4.64
N SER A 69 -17.32 -11.96 5.29
CA SER A 69 -18.66 -12.45 5.54
C SER A 69 -19.40 -12.81 4.24
N PRO A 70 -20.09 -13.97 4.16
CA PRO A 70 -20.94 -14.32 3.03
C PRO A 70 -22.01 -13.27 2.70
N SER A 71 -22.45 -12.48 3.70
CA SER A 71 -23.41 -11.41 3.50
C SER A 71 -22.93 -10.28 2.58
N TRP A 72 -21.61 -10.17 2.35
CA TRP A 72 -21.09 -9.31 1.28
C TRP A 72 -21.44 -9.85 -0.09
N LEU A 73 -21.27 -11.15 -0.33
CA LEU A 73 -21.61 -11.78 -1.60
C LEU A 73 -23.11 -11.71 -1.89
N GLU A 74 -23.95 -11.86 -0.87
CA GLU A 74 -25.40 -11.62 -0.98
C GLU A 74 -25.68 -10.17 -1.42
N HIS A 75 -25.06 -9.19 -0.75
CA HIS A 75 -25.23 -7.77 -1.05
C HIS A 75 -24.77 -7.43 -2.48
N PHE A 76 -23.66 -7.99 -2.95
CA PHE A 76 -23.23 -7.82 -4.34
C PHE A 76 -24.17 -8.52 -5.33
N ASN A 77 -24.64 -9.73 -5.01
CA ASN A 77 -25.52 -10.51 -5.87
C ASN A 77 -26.88 -9.83 -6.09
N GLU A 78 -27.48 -9.28 -5.03
CA GLU A 78 -28.70 -8.46 -5.10
C GLU A 78 -28.57 -7.25 -6.04
N ASN A 79 -27.33 -6.83 -6.32
CA ASN A 79 -27.00 -5.67 -7.12
C ASN A 79 -26.30 -6.01 -8.45
N GLY A 80 -26.48 -7.25 -8.94
CA GLY A 80 -26.04 -7.66 -10.30
C GLY A 80 -24.59 -8.14 -10.40
N PHE A 81 -23.98 -8.48 -9.27
CA PHE A 81 -22.63 -9.04 -9.17
C PHE A 81 -22.67 -10.37 -8.41
N ASN A 82 -23.05 -11.44 -9.11
CA ASN A 82 -23.03 -12.79 -8.55
C ASN A 82 -21.60 -13.26 -8.28
N ARG A 83 -21.47 -14.40 -7.58
CA ARG A 83 -20.19 -14.99 -7.20
C ARG A 83 -19.27 -15.22 -8.41
N GLU A 84 -19.79 -15.79 -9.49
CA GLU A 84 -19.02 -16.13 -10.68
C GLU A 84 -18.45 -14.86 -11.34
N LYS A 85 -19.26 -13.81 -11.42
CA LYS A 85 -18.84 -12.52 -11.97
C LYS A 85 -17.74 -11.90 -11.12
N LEU A 86 -17.94 -11.81 -9.80
CA LEU A 86 -16.92 -11.30 -8.88
C LEU A 86 -15.63 -12.12 -8.96
N ALA A 87 -15.71 -13.45 -9.00
CA ALA A 87 -14.54 -14.31 -9.12
C ALA A 87 -13.80 -14.05 -10.45
N SER A 88 -14.51 -13.95 -11.57
CA SER A 88 -13.89 -13.67 -12.87
C SER A 88 -13.26 -12.26 -12.97
N GLU A 89 -13.76 -11.30 -12.19
CA GLU A 89 -13.27 -9.92 -12.19
C GLU A 89 -12.09 -9.69 -11.24
N PHE A 90 -11.99 -10.45 -10.14
CA PHE A 90 -10.99 -10.20 -9.09
C PHE A 90 -9.97 -11.33 -8.90
N VAL A 91 -10.28 -12.56 -9.32
CA VAL A 91 -9.31 -13.66 -9.38
C VAL A 91 -8.63 -13.63 -10.76
N VAL A 92 -7.81 -12.60 -10.97
CA VAL A 92 -7.31 -12.25 -12.31
C VAL A 92 -5.94 -12.81 -12.65
N SER A 93 -5.16 -13.18 -11.64
CA SER A 93 -3.81 -13.73 -11.83
C SER A 93 -3.85 -15.13 -12.43
N LYS A 94 -2.96 -15.40 -13.38
CA LYS A 94 -2.70 -16.76 -13.90
C LYS A 94 -1.68 -17.53 -13.06
N HIS A 95 -1.02 -16.86 -12.11
CA HIS A 95 -0.02 -17.46 -11.23
C HIS A 95 -0.67 -18.07 -9.99
N GLU A 96 0.10 -18.89 -9.28
CA GLU A 96 -0.31 -19.46 -8.00
C GLU A 96 -0.73 -18.35 -7.02
N LYS A 97 -1.76 -18.64 -6.21
CA LYS A 97 -2.23 -17.68 -5.21
C LYS A 97 -1.17 -17.52 -4.12
N ILE A 98 -0.90 -16.27 -3.74
CA ILE A 98 -0.08 -15.98 -2.57
C ILE A 98 -0.68 -16.64 -1.31
N PRO A 99 0.15 -17.02 -0.32
CA PRO A 99 -0.31 -17.70 0.90
C PRO A 99 -1.42 -16.95 1.66
N LEU A 100 -1.42 -15.62 1.55
CA LEU A 100 -2.42 -14.72 2.12
C LEU A 100 -3.84 -14.97 1.58
N TYR A 101 -3.99 -15.33 0.29
CA TYR A 101 -5.28 -15.68 -0.31
C TYR A 101 -5.67 -17.15 -0.10
N ALA A 102 -4.68 -18.04 0.04
CA ALA A 102 -4.93 -19.46 0.28
C ALA A 102 -5.56 -19.73 1.67
N ASN A 103 -5.22 -18.90 2.67
CA ASN A 103 -5.67 -19.05 4.07
C ASN A 103 -6.79 -18.07 4.42
N ALA A 104 -7.88 -18.11 3.65
CA ALA A 104 -8.98 -17.19 3.84
C ALA A 104 -9.77 -17.44 5.15
N PRO A 105 -10.26 -16.40 5.84
CA PRO A 105 -10.99 -16.58 7.11
C PRO A 105 -12.32 -17.34 7.00
N HIS A 106 -12.92 -17.41 5.81
CA HIS A 106 -14.21 -18.08 5.59
C HIS A 106 -14.17 -18.91 4.30
N PRO A 107 -14.62 -20.18 4.30
CA PRO A 107 -14.53 -21.06 3.13
C PRO A 107 -15.33 -20.55 1.93
N ASP A 108 -16.52 -19.98 2.18
CA ASP A 108 -17.39 -19.47 1.12
C ASP A 108 -17.07 -18.04 0.68
N CYS A 109 -16.01 -17.41 1.15
CA CYS A 109 -15.66 -16.07 0.66
C CYS A 109 -14.99 -16.13 -0.72
N ILE A 110 -14.80 -14.96 -1.33
CA ILE A 110 -13.78 -14.76 -2.36
C ILE A 110 -12.68 -13.93 -1.68
N PRO A 111 -11.49 -14.51 -1.40
CA PRO A 111 -10.47 -13.84 -0.60
C PRO A 111 -10.10 -12.45 -1.15
N GLU A 112 -9.90 -12.37 -2.46
CA GLU A 112 -9.55 -11.16 -3.20
C GLU A 112 -10.61 -10.05 -3.04
N VAL A 113 -11.88 -10.40 -2.84
CA VAL A 113 -12.97 -9.47 -2.52
C VAL A 113 -12.87 -9.01 -1.07
N GLY A 114 -12.70 -9.94 -0.13
CA GLY A 114 -12.60 -9.60 1.29
C GLY A 114 -11.41 -8.70 1.63
N TYR A 115 -10.24 -8.96 1.04
CA TYR A 115 -9.07 -8.09 1.24
C TYR A 115 -9.26 -6.67 0.66
N ARG A 116 -9.97 -6.52 -0.47
CA ARG A 116 -10.34 -5.20 -1.01
C ARG A 116 -11.36 -4.48 -0.13
N ILE A 117 -12.34 -5.20 0.41
CA ILE A 117 -13.29 -4.65 1.40
C ILE A 117 -12.54 -4.16 2.63
N SER A 118 -11.63 -4.97 3.17
CA SER A 118 -10.78 -4.60 4.30
C SER A 118 -9.99 -3.32 4.01
N ALA A 119 -9.34 -3.21 2.84
CA ALA A 119 -8.60 -2.01 2.46
C ALA A 119 -9.47 -0.75 2.44
N ILE A 120 -10.70 -0.86 1.92
CA ILE A 120 -11.67 0.24 1.87
C ILE A 120 -12.18 0.58 3.28
N ARG A 121 -12.52 -0.43 4.08
CA ARG A 121 -13.00 -0.27 5.46
C ARG A 121 -11.97 0.44 6.32
N GLU A 122 -10.73 -0.05 6.35
CA GLU A 122 -9.63 0.55 7.10
C GLU A 122 -9.38 2.00 6.67
N THR A 123 -9.38 2.26 5.35
CA THR A 123 -9.24 3.64 4.85
C THR A 123 -10.39 4.53 5.35
N PHE A 124 -11.62 4.03 5.37
CA PHE A 124 -12.76 4.76 5.91
C PHE A 124 -12.65 5.01 7.42
N GLU A 125 -12.22 4.02 8.20
CA GLU A 125 -12.02 4.16 9.64
C GLU A 125 -10.97 5.22 9.97
N GLU A 126 -9.83 5.19 9.30
CA GLU A 126 -8.71 6.09 9.58
C GLU A 126 -8.90 7.51 9.03
N THR A 127 -9.64 7.66 7.93
CA THR A 127 -9.66 8.92 7.15
C THR A 127 -11.05 9.47 6.85
N GLY A 128 -12.12 8.74 7.16
CA GLY A 128 -13.49 9.11 6.79
C GLY A 128 -13.75 9.10 5.28
N VAL A 129 -12.76 8.78 4.44
CA VAL A 129 -12.91 8.70 2.99
C VAL A 129 -13.58 7.39 2.62
N LEU A 130 -14.79 7.49 2.07
CA LEU A 130 -15.62 6.34 1.71
C LEU A 130 -15.50 6.00 0.22
N PHE A 131 -14.78 4.93 -0.10
CA PHE A 131 -14.66 4.41 -1.47
C PHE A 131 -15.83 3.48 -1.82
N CYS A 132 -16.96 4.07 -2.17
CA CYS A 132 -18.16 3.35 -2.58
C CYS A 132 -18.80 3.95 -3.83
N LYS A 133 -19.57 3.11 -4.54
CA LYS A 133 -20.43 3.50 -5.66
C LYS A 133 -21.90 3.42 -5.25
N PRO A 134 -22.74 4.40 -5.62
CA PRO A 134 -24.17 4.29 -5.44
C PRO A 134 -24.73 3.16 -6.30
N ILE A 135 -25.63 2.37 -5.74
CA ILE A 135 -26.43 1.40 -6.48
C ILE A 135 -27.46 2.20 -7.29
N GLN A 136 -27.39 2.12 -8.61
CA GLN A 136 -28.39 2.72 -9.48
C GLN A 136 -29.67 1.87 -9.43
N THR A 137 -30.66 2.28 -8.64
CA THR A 137 -32.00 1.69 -8.66
C THR A 137 -32.99 2.64 -9.32
N HIS A 138 -33.85 2.13 -10.20
CA HIS A 138 -34.86 2.93 -10.91
C HIS A 138 -35.98 3.48 -10.00
N GLN A 139 -36.03 3.13 -8.71
CA GLN A 139 -37.23 3.31 -7.87
C GLN A 139 -36.99 3.85 -6.45
N GLN A 140 -35.81 4.34 -6.10
CA GLN A 140 -35.60 4.90 -4.75
C GLN A 140 -34.98 6.29 -4.82
N SER A 141 -35.57 7.22 -4.07
CA SER A 141 -34.90 8.45 -3.66
C SER A 141 -33.63 8.05 -2.93
N SER A 142 -32.46 8.16 -3.57
CA SER A 142 -31.18 7.82 -2.96
C SER A 142 -31.07 8.54 -1.62
N LYS A 143 -30.99 7.79 -0.52
CA LYS A 143 -30.68 8.39 0.78
C LYS A 143 -29.28 8.98 0.65
N VAL A 144 -29.21 10.30 0.55
CA VAL A 144 -27.93 11.01 0.45
C VAL A 144 -27.24 10.89 1.79
N LEU A 145 -26.05 10.29 1.80
CA LEU A 145 -25.20 10.23 2.98
C LEU A 145 -24.72 11.64 3.30
N LYS A 146 -25.20 12.19 4.42
CA LYS A 146 -24.78 13.51 4.90
C LYS A 146 -23.45 13.41 5.64
N ILE A 147 -22.80 14.56 5.79
CA ILE A 147 -21.48 14.64 6.41
C ILE A 147 -21.51 14.26 7.91
N ASP A 148 -22.54 14.69 8.63
CA ASP A 148 -22.69 14.38 10.07
C ASP A 148 -22.95 12.89 10.28
N ASP A 149 -23.74 12.27 9.38
CA ASP A 149 -23.95 10.83 9.38
C ASP A 149 -22.62 10.09 9.14
N LEU A 150 -21.78 10.58 8.23
CA LEU A 150 -20.51 9.94 7.88
C LEU A 150 -19.56 9.86 9.09
N ILE A 151 -19.49 10.91 9.91
CA ILE A 151 -18.67 10.95 11.12
C ILE A 151 -19.15 9.91 12.14
N GLU A 152 -20.47 9.79 12.32
CA GLU A 152 -21.04 8.79 13.22
C GLU A 152 -20.80 7.36 12.71
N TRP A 153 -20.93 7.15 11.39
CA TRP A 153 -20.62 5.86 10.79
C TRP A 153 -19.14 5.50 10.88
N GLN A 154 -18.23 6.46 10.70
CA GLN A 154 -16.80 6.23 10.88
C GLN A 154 -16.50 5.69 12.27
N LYS A 155 -17.07 6.32 13.31
CA LYS A 155 -16.95 5.83 14.69
C LYS A 155 -17.54 4.44 14.85
N ARG A 156 -18.74 4.19 14.32
CA ARG A 156 -19.40 2.87 14.46
C ARG A 156 -18.61 1.76 13.79
N VAL A 157 -18.07 2.01 12.60
CA VAL A 157 -17.24 1.05 11.86
C VAL A 157 -15.92 0.80 12.59
N HIS A 158 -15.25 1.84 13.10
CA HIS A 158 -14.04 1.70 13.91
C HIS A 158 -14.24 0.83 15.16
N HIS A 159 -15.42 0.89 15.80
CA HIS A 159 -15.72 0.04 16.97
C HIS A 159 -16.22 -1.36 16.58
N ASN A 160 -16.85 -1.52 15.42
CA ASN A 160 -17.39 -2.78 14.94
C ASN A 160 -17.32 -2.86 13.40
N PRO A 161 -16.43 -3.70 12.83
CA PRO A 161 -16.26 -3.78 11.38
C PRO A 161 -17.52 -4.27 10.64
N GLU A 162 -18.44 -4.99 11.30
CA GLU A 162 -19.74 -5.37 10.71
C GLU A 162 -20.62 -4.17 10.33
N GLU A 163 -20.42 -3.03 11.00
CA GLU A 163 -21.16 -1.80 10.70
C GLU A 163 -20.84 -1.27 9.30
N PHE A 164 -19.74 -1.68 8.69
CA PHE A 164 -19.40 -1.24 7.33
C PHE A 164 -20.40 -1.80 6.30
N LEU A 165 -20.78 -3.07 6.42
CA LEU A 165 -21.85 -3.65 5.59
C LEU A 165 -23.19 -2.97 5.85
N ARG A 166 -23.50 -2.65 7.12
CA ARG A 166 -24.74 -1.96 7.50
C ARG A 166 -24.82 -0.55 6.93
N LEU A 167 -23.69 0.19 6.93
CA LEU A 167 -23.55 1.47 6.25
C LEU A 167 -23.89 1.31 4.75
N CYS A 168 -23.24 0.35 4.08
CA CYS A 168 -23.45 0.10 2.66
C CYS A 168 -24.91 -0.25 2.33
N LYS A 169 -25.55 -1.12 3.12
CA LYS A 169 -26.97 -1.48 2.96
C LYS A 169 -27.90 -0.27 3.20
N LYS A 170 -27.65 0.54 4.24
CA LYS A 170 -28.52 1.67 4.61
C LYS A 170 -28.55 2.76 3.54
N TYR A 171 -27.41 3.03 2.89
CA TYR A 171 -27.26 4.10 1.90
C TYR A 171 -27.21 3.58 0.46
N PHE A 172 -27.52 2.30 0.24
CA PHE A 172 -27.53 1.68 -1.09
C PHE A 172 -26.18 1.87 -1.82
N LEU A 173 -25.11 1.46 -1.16
CA LEU A 173 -23.75 1.57 -1.65
C LEU A 173 -23.12 0.18 -1.86
N LEU A 174 -22.23 0.09 -2.84
CA LEU A 174 -21.27 -0.99 -2.99
C LEU A 174 -19.87 -0.45 -2.76
N PRO A 175 -18.99 -1.14 -1.99
CA PRO A 175 -17.56 -0.83 -1.97
C PRO A 175 -17.00 -0.82 -3.39
N ASP A 176 -16.21 0.20 -3.75
CA ASP A 176 -15.68 0.34 -5.10
C ASP A 176 -14.45 -0.55 -5.35
N LEU A 177 -14.67 -1.86 -5.41
CA LEU A 177 -13.63 -2.86 -5.61
C LEU A 177 -12.90 -2.68 -6.96
N TRP A 178 -13.59 -2.17 -7.99
CA TRP A 178 -13.07 -2.03 -9.36
C TRP A 178 -12.04 -0.92 -9.52
N SER A 179 -11.96 -0.01 -8.57
CA SER A 179 -10.98 1.06 -8.54
C SER A 179 -9.72 0.70 -7.75
N LEU A 180 -9.66 -0.52 -7.17
CA LEU A 180 -8.52 -1.07 -6.45
C LEU A 180 -7.78 -2.10 -7.30
N TYR A 181 -6.51 -1.82 -7.59
CA TYR A 181 -5.63 -2.75 -8.31
C TYR A 181 -4.60 -3.34 -7.37
N GLU A 182 -4.33 -4.64 -7.48
CA GLU A 182 -3.28 -5.29 -6.69
C GLU A 182 -1.91 -4.70 -7.01
N TRP A 183 -1.17 -4.32 -5.97
CA TRP A 183 0.05 -3.55 -6.10
C TRP A 183 1.29 -4.27 -5.56
N SER A 184 1.25 -4.85 -4.37
CA SER A 184 2.40 -5.57 -3.79
C SER A 184 1.95 -6.37 -2.56
N ASN A 185 2.71 -7.38 -2.14
CA ASN A 185 2.46 -8.07 -0.87
C ASN A 185 3.74 -8.13 -0.03
N TRP A 186 3.68 -7.61 1.20
CA TRP A 186 4.83 -7.47 2.10
C TRP A 186 4.59 -8.23 3.40
N LEU A 187 5.50 -9.14 3.75
CA LEU A 187 5.54 -9.81 5.04
C LEU A 187 6.61 -9.17 5.94
N THR A 188 6.21 -8.77 7.14
CA THR A 188 7.12 -8.14 8.11
C THR A 188 8.30 -9.07 8.44
N PRO A 189 9.56 -8.58 8.41
CA PRO A 189 10.73 -9.39 8.77
C PRO A 189 10.66 -9.93 10.20
N VAL A 190 11.25 -11.10 10.43
CA VAL A 190 11.26 -11.79 11.74
C VAL A 190 11.90 -10.98 12.88
N ASN A 191 12.80 -10.05 12.57
CA ASN A 191 13.60 -9.29 13.54
C ASN A 191 13.13 -7.84 13.74
N MET A 192 11.91 -7.47 13.31
CA MET A 192 11.38 -6.12 13.44
C MET A 192 10.49 -5.90 14.68
N GLY A 193 10.29 -6.92 15.49
CA GLY A 193 9.52 -6.86 16.74
C GLY A 193 8.54 -8.02 16.89
N PRO A 194 7.75 -8.04 17.98
CA PRO A 194 6.85 -9.15 18.29
C PRO A 194 5.62 -9.21 17.37
N LYS A 195 5.29 -8.12 16.67
CA LYS A 195 4.15 -8.05 15.75
C LYS A 195 4.64 -8.12 14.31
N ARG A 196 4.11 -9.09 13.56
CA ARG A 196 4.34 -9.26 12.12
C ARG A 196 3.02 -9.20 11.37
N TYR A 197 3.06 -8.62 10.19
CA TYR A 197 1.93 -8.53 9.28
C TYR A 197 2.30 -9.06 7.89
N ASP A 198 1.43 -9.88 7.31
CA ASP A 198 1.40 -10.23 5.88
C ASP A 198 0.36 -9.31 5.21
N THR A 199 0.84 -8.31 4.48
CA THR A 199 0.02 -7.17 4.06
C THR A 199 -0.12 -7.13 2.54
N ILE A 200 -1.34 -7.20 2.04
CA ILE A 200 -1.63 -6.91 0.63
C ILE A 200 -1.83 -5.41 0.43
N PHE A 201 -1.17 -4.85 -0.57
CA PHE A 201 -1.30 -3.45 -0.95
C PHE A 201 -2.13 -3.37 -2.21
N TYR A 202 -3.14 -2.51 -2.17
CA TYR A 202 -3.90 -2.06 -3.33
C TYR A 202 -3.52 -0.63 -3.67
N ILE A 203 -3.73 -0.24 -4.92
CA ILE A 203 -3.57 1.13 -5.39
C ILE A 203 -4.88 1.63 -6.00
N CYS A 204 -5.24 2.89 -5.68
CA CYS A 204 -6.41 3.56 -6.20
C CYS A 204 -6.05 4.98 -6.65
N VAL A 205 -6.50 5.37 -7.85
CA VAL A 205 -6.29 6.71 -8.41
C VAL A 205 -7.63 7.43 -8.49
N VAL A 206 -7.75 8.57 -7.81
CA VAL A 206 -8.92 9.45 -7.79
C VAL A 206 -8.66 10.78 -8.49
N ASP A 207 -9.72 11.38 -9.02
CA ASP A 207 -9.63 12.62 -9.80
C ASP A 207 -9.43 13.88 -8.97
N ASN A 208 -9.85 13.87 -7.70
CA ASN A 208 -9.75 15.02 -6.81
C ASN A 208 -9.29 14.55 -5.44
N LEU A 209 -8.68 15.47 -4.68
CA LEU A 209 -8.35 15.23 -3.27
C LEU A 209 -9.65 14.99 -2.49
N PRO A 210 -9.84 13.81 -1.88
CA PRO A 210 -11.00 13.57 -1.04
C PRO A 210 -10.90 14.40 0.24
N ASP A 211 -12.06 14.73 0.82
CA ASP A 211 -12.14 15.38 2.12
C ASP A 211 -11.82 14.35 3.22
N VAL A 212 -10.69 14.56 3.91
CA VAL A 212 -10.16 13.64 4.90
C VAL A 212 -10.51 14.09 6.32
N ARG A 213 -11.02 13.16 7.12
CA ARG A 213 -11.28 13.31 8.56
C ARG A 213 -10.61 12.20 9.33
N ILE A 214 -9.55 12.55 10.05
CA ILE A 214 -8.86 11.61 10.94
C ILE A 214 -9.56 11.50 12.29
N ASP A 215 -9.39 10.36 12.93
CA ASP A 215 -9.92 10.07 14.27
C ASP A 215 -9.24 10.89 15.38
N GLY A 216 -8.01 11.35 15.14
CA GLY A 216 -7.18 12.09 16.09
C GLY A 216 -6.54 11.22 17.18
N SER A 217 -6.83 9.91 17.20
CA SER A 217 -6.32 8.95 18.18
C SER A 217 -5.27 8.02 17.60
N GLU A 218 -5.63 7.22 16.60
CA GLU A 218 -4.69 6.36 15.88
C GLU A 218 -3.89 7.18 14.88
N ILE A 219 -4.56 8.07 14.15
CA ILE A 219 -3.96 8.92 13.14
C ILE A 219 -3.99 10.38 13.62
N THR A 220 -2.83 11.01 13.56
CA THR A 220 -2.62 12.37 14.11
C THR A 220 -2.39 13.42 13.04
N GLU A 221 -2.04 13.03 11.82
CA GLU A 221 -1.73 13.95 10.72
C GLU A 221 -1.97 13.26 9.37
N VAL A 222 -2.36 14.05 8.37
CA VAL A 222 -2.49 13.61 6.97
C VAL A 222 -1.56 14.46 6.12
N LEU A 223 -0.78 13.81 5.29
CA LEU A 223 0.10 14.45 4.32
C LEU A 223 -0.28 13.98 2.91
N TRP A 224 -0.67 14.92 2.07
CA TRP A 224 -0.70 14.72 0.62
C TRP A 224 0.62 15.22 0.04
N SER A 225 1.39 14.33 -0.58
CA SER A 225 2.66 14.69 -1.22
C SER A 225 2.88 13.84 -2.46
N ASP A 226 3.50 14.40 -3.50
CA ASP A 226 4.03 13.56 -4.58
C ASP A 226 5.12 12.62 -4.02
N PRO A 227 5.37 11.46 -4.67
CA PRO A 227 6.27 10.44 -4.13
C PRO A 227 7.71 10.92 -3.93
N THR A 228 8.24 11.70 -4.89
CA THR A 228 9.61 12.24 -4.81
C THR A 228 9.77 13.15 -3.60
N ASN A 229 8.84 14.08 -3.41
CA ASN A 229 8.88 15.02 -2.27
C ASN A 229 8.63 14.33 -0.92
N ALA A 230 7.79 13.29 -0.86
CA ALA A 230 7.58 12.52 0.37
C ALA A 230 8.88 11.85 0.83
N VAL A 231 9.60 11.21 -0.10
CA VAL A 231 10.92 10.62 0.17
C VAL A 231 11.93 11.70 0.55
N TRP A 232 11.89 12.87 -0.09
CA TRP A 232 12.76 13.97 0.29
C TRP A 232 12.52 14.47 1.71
N LYS A 233 11.26 14.63 2.12
CA LYS A 233 10.90 14.99 3.50
C LYS A 233 11.45 13.97 4.51
N HIS A 234 11.50 12.69 4.15
CA HIS A 234 12.14 11.67 4.97
C HIS A 234 13.64 11.87 5.09
N VAL A 235 14.34 12.09 3.97
CA VAL A 235 15.79 12.34 3.96
C VAL A 235 16.18 13.55 4.80
N GLN A 236 15.35 14.59 4.76
CA GLN A 236 15.52 15.81 5.57
C GLN A 236 15.12 15.64 7.05
N GLY A 237 14.58 14.47 7.44
CA GLY A 237 14.13 14.20 8.81
C GLY A 237 12.83 14.89 9.20
N HIS A 238 12.09 15.46 8.26
CA HIS A 238 10.79 16.10 8.52
C HIS A 238 9.67 15.07 8.77
N ILE A 239 9.76 13.91 8.11
CA ILE A 239 8.85 12.79 8.32
C ILE A 239 9.66 11.51 8.45
N TRP A 240 9.07 10.46 9.04
CA TRP A 240 9.65 9.14 9.01
C TRP A 240 8.78 8.20 8.18
N LEU A 241 9.36 7.48 7.22
CA LEU A 241 8.68 6.55 6.34
C LEU A 241 9.23 5.16 6.65
N ALA A 242 8.34 4.19 6.87
CA ALA A 242 8.76 2.82 7.06
C ALA A 242 9.25 2.19 5.72
N PRO A 243 10.05 1.10 5.76
CA PRO A 243 10.73 0.60 4.57
C PRO A 243 9.83 0.24 3.38
N PRO A 244 8.66 -0.43 3.55
CA PRO A 244 7.74 -0.67 2.45
C PRO A 244 7.27 0.63 1.78
N GLN A 245 7.02 1.68 2.56
CA GLN A 245 6.56 2.98 2.08
C GLN A 245 7.65 3.67 1.26
N LEU A 246 8.90 3.64 1.71
CA LEU A 246 10.04 4.17 0.94
C LEU A 246 10.17 3.47 -0.41
N TYR A 247 10.09 2.15 -0.40
CA TYR A 247 10.25 1.34 -1.61
C TYR A 247 9.10 1.58 -2.60
N GLU A 248 7.86 1.56 -2.13
CA GLU A 248 6.70 1.77 -2.98
C GLU A 248 6.60 3.21 -3.49
N LEU A 249 6.93 4.24 -2.69
CA LEU A 249 7.02 5.63 -3.18
C LEU A 249 8.10 5.77 -4.27
N SER A 250 9.24 5.11 -4.11
CA SER A 250 10.28 5.07 -5.14
C SER A 250 9.82 4.36 -6.43
N ARG A 251 8.94 3.35 -6.35
CA ARG A 251 8.32 2.71 -7.53
C ARG A 251 7.29 3.63 -8.19
N LEU A 252 6.47 4.31 -7.40
CA LEU A 252 5.46 5.25 -7.90
C LEU A 252 6.13 6.40 -8.68
N ALA A 253 7.27 6.89 -8.20
CA ALA A 253 8.06 7.96 -8.85
C ALA A 253 8.61 7.62 -10.25
N GLU A 254 8.44 6.37 -10.74
CA GLU A 254 8.77 5.99 -12.12
C GLU A 254 7.66 6.34 -13.12
N ILE A 255 6.44 6.57 -12.64
CA ILE A 255 5.30 6.90 -13.47
C ILE A 255 4.71 8.21 -12.95
N ASN A 256 5.02 9.30 -13.65
CA ASN A 256 4.71 10.67 -13.19
C ASN A 256 3.32 11.16 -13.63
N SER A 257 2.54 10.31 -14.31
CA SER A 257 1.16 10.60 -14.69
C SER A 257 0.19 9.63 -14.03
N ALA A 258 -0.82 10.17 -13.36
CA ALA A 258 -1.88 9.45 -12.68
C ALA A 258 -2.66 8.55 -13.64
N GLU A 259 -2.88 9.01 -14.87
CA GLU A 259 -3.57 8.21 -15.90
C GLU A 259 -2.71 7.03 -16.33
N ASN A 260 -1.44 7.27 -16.65
CA ASN A 260 -0.52 6.19 -17.02
C ASN A 260 -0.33 5.20 -15.87
N LEU A 261 -0.32 5.68 -14.63
CA LEU A 261 -0.22 4.83 -13.44
C LEU A 261 -1.47 3.97 -13.28
N LYS A 262 -2.67 4.53 -13.46
CA LYS A 262 -3.93 3.76 -13.47
C LYS A 262 -3.93 2.69 -14.55
N ILE A 263 -3.53 3.03 -15.78
CA ILE A 263 -3.41 2.08 -16.91
C ILE A 263 -2.40 0.98 -16.57
N PHE A 264 -1.23 1.36 -16.05
CA PHE A 264 -0.18 0.43 -15.64
C PHE A 264 -0.68 -0.53 -14.57
N SER A 265 -1.26 -0.04 -13.47
CA SER A 265 -1.74 -0.88 -12.37
C SER A 265 -2.82 -1.86 -12.83
N LYS A 266 -3.78 -1.41 -13.66
CA LYS A 266 -4.82 -2.27 -14.22
C LYS A 266 -4.26 -3.41 -15.08
N LYS A 267 -3.20 -3.14 -15.86
CA LYS A 267 -2.53 -4.15 -16.69
C LYS A 267 -1.64 -5.07 -15.85
N ARG A 268 -0.86 -4.50 -14.93
CA ARG A 268 0.12 -5.21 -14.09
C ARG A 268 -0.54 -6.24 -13.20
N GLN A 269 -1.69 -5.97 -12.57
CA GLN A 269 -2.34 -6.93 -11.65
C GLN A 269 -2.64 -8.29 -12.31
N GLN A 270 -2.77 -8.33 -13.64
CA GLN A 270 -2.99 -9.58 -14.41
C GLN A 270 -1.76 -10.51 -14.39
N GLN A 271 -0.57 -9.98 -14.05
CA GLN A 271 0.67 -10.73 -13.90
C GLN A 271 0.83 -11.34 -12.49
N GLY A 272 -0.18 -11.18 -11.62
CA GLY A 272 -0.10 -11.63 -10.24
C GLY A 272 0.82 -10.79 -9.36
N ILE A 273 1.11 -11.32 -8.18
CA ILE A 273 1.95 -10.73 -7.14
C ILE A 273 2.69 -11.85 -6.42
N GLU A 274 3.87 -11.55 -5.90
CA GLU A 274 4.61 -12.41 -4.99
C GLU A 274 4.57 -11.84 -3.58
N ARG A 275 4.64 -12.72 -2.58
CA ARG A 275 4.84 -12.30 -1.20
C ARG A 275 6.31 -11.98 -0.98
N TRP A 276 6.62 -10.72 -0.72
CA TRP A 276 7.96 -10.29 -0.38
C TRP A 276 8.19 -10.40 1.12
N LEU A 277 9.15 -11.23 1.52
CA LEU A 277 9.63 -11.35 2.90
C LEU A 277 11.02 -10.70 3.00
N PRO A 278 11.13 -9.44 3.43
CA PRO A 278 12.44 -8.82 3.53
C PRO A 278 13.26 -9.46 4.67
N ILE A 279 14.57 -9.53 4.48
CA ILE A 279 15.51 -9.99 5.50
C ILE A 279 16.39 -8.82 5.90
N ARG A 280 16.46 -8.55 7.21
CA ARG A 280 17.31 -7.48 7.72
C ARG A 280 18.59 -8.06 8.30
N CYS A 281 19.73 -7.54 7.86
CA CYS A 281 21.04 -7.81 8.42
C CYS A 281 21.80 -6.50 8.67
N LYS A 282 22.89 -6.58 9.41
CA LYS A 282 23.81 -5.45 9.65
C LYS A 282 25.07 -5.70 8.83
N THR A 283 25.54 -4.68 8.13
CA THR A 283 26.78 -4.76 7.35
C THR A 283 28.00 -4.53 8.26
N LYS A 284 29.21 -4.85 7.77
CA LYS A 284 30.49 -4.60 8.46
C LYS A 284 30.69 -3.15 8.89
N ASN A 285 30.16 -2.21 8.11
CA ASN A 285 30.28 -0.78 8.38
C ASN A 285 29.20 -0.25 9.35
N GLY A 286 28.33 -1.14 9.84
CA GLY A 286 27.28 -0.80 10.79
C GLY A 286 25.93 -0.43 10.17
N ASP A 287 25.86 -0.26 8.85
CA ASP A 287 24.62 0.02 8.11
C ASP A 287 23.63 -1.12 8.25
N ILE A 288 22.33 -0.78 8.24
CA ILE A 288 21.26 -1.78 8.21
C ILE A 288 20.86 -2.05 6.77
N MET A 289 20.96 -3.30 6.34
CA MET A 289 20.55 -3.73 5.01
C MET A 289 19.27 -4.56 5.09
N THR A 290 18.32 -4.22 4.23
CA THR A 290 17.07 -4.95 4.03
C THR A 290 17.12 -5.57 2.64
N ILE A 291 17.24 -6.89 2.59
CA ILE A 291 17.39 -7.70 1.38
C ILE A 291 16.01 -8.18 0.97
N LEU A 292 15.69 -8.07 -0.32
CA LEU A 292 14.39 -8.37 -0.89
C LEU A 292 14.51 -9.54 -1.90
N PRO A 293 13.40 -10.22 -2.23
CA PRO A 293 13.42 -11.31 -3.19
C PRO A 293 14.10 -10.96 -4.52
N GLY A 294 14.82 -11.92 -5.09
CA GLY A 294 15.61 -11.78 -6.33
C GLY A 294 17.01 -11.20 -6.14
N ASP A 295 17.33 -10.66 -4.97
CA ASP A 295 18.68 -10.27 -4.61
C ASP A 295 19.61 -11.50 -4.51
N SER A 296 20.87 -11.39 -4.93
CA SER A 296 21.83 -12.51 -4.89
C SER A 296 22.15 -12.99 -3.48
N LEU A 297 21.89 -12.16 -2.47
CA LEU A 297 22.03 -12.52 -1.06
C LEU A 297 20.71 -13.06 -0.48
N TYR A 298 19.60 -13.05 -1.22
CA TYR A 298 18.35 -13.58 -0.70
C TYR A 298 18.46 -15.12 -0.52
N PRO A 299 18.20 -15.68 0.67
CA PRO A 299 18.42 -17.09 0.94
C PRO A 299 17.42 -17.96 0.19
N GLU A 300 17.86 -19.17 -0.15
CA GLU A 300 17.03 -20.17 -0.83
C GLU A 300 15.97 -20.80 0.08
N THR A 301 16.15 -20.75 1.41
CA THR A 301 15.22 -21.37 2.37
C THR A 301 14.37 -20.31 3.08
N GLU A 302 13.05 -20.47 2.99
CA GLU A 302 12.08 -19.56 3.58
C GLU A 302 12.03 -19.71 5.12
N ASP A 303 11.94 -18.56 5.80
CA ASP A 303 11.34 -18.41 7.13
C ASP A 303 12.08 -19.07 8.33
N THR A 304 13.42 -19.06 8.33
CA THR A 304 14.17 -19.35 9.57
C THR A 304 14.38 -18.07 10.40
N PRO A 305 13.91 -17.99 11.66
CA PRO A 305 14.30 -16.92 12.57
C PRO A 305 15.82 -16.93 12.73
N GLY A 306 16.49 -15.86 12.29
CA GLY A 306 17.95 -15.81 12.37
C GLY A 306 18.68 -16.56 11.25
N ALA A 307 18.06 -16.75 10.07
CA ALA A 307 18.82 -16.79 8.81
C ALA A 307 19.45 -15.41 8.58
N GLY A 308 20.35 -15.02 9.49
CA GLY A 308 21.21 -13.88 9.32
C GLY A 308 22.20 -14.28 8.26
N ILE A 309 22.22 -13.53 7.17
CA ILE A 309 23.35 -13.52 6.27
C ILE A 309 24.56 -13.15 7.10
N GLU A 310 25.55 -14.03 7.14
CA GLU A 310 26.76 -13.79 7.93
C GLU A 310 27.63 -12.77 7.20
N GLU A 311 28.50 -12.07 7.95
CA GLU A 311 29.33 -10.99 7.41
C GLU A 311 30.26 -11.44 6.26
N GLU A 312 30.45 -12.74 6.07
CA GLU A 312 31.29 -13.35 5.05
C GLU A 312 30.62 -13.45 3.67
N ASP A 313 29.28 -13.43 3.60
CA ASP A 313 28.50 -13.61 2.36
C ASP A 313 28.55 -12.38 1.42
N PHE A 314 28.96 -11.22 1.96
CA PHE A 314 29.04 -9.94 1.25
C PHE A 314 30.22 -9.82 0.28
N ILE A 315 31.03 -10.86 0.13
CA ILE A 315 32.25 -10.88 -0.71
C ILE A 315 31.98 -11.50 -2.10
N SER A 316 30.81 -12.11 -2.32
CA SER A 316 30.43 -12.65 -3.63
C SER A 316 30.27 -11.54 -4.69
N GLU A 317 30.57 -11.84 -5.96
CA GLU A 317 30.28 -10.94 -7.08
C GLU A 317 28.76 -10.75 -7.18
N GLU A 318 28.24 -9.72 -6.51
CA GLU A 318 26.80 -9.44 -6.42
C GLU A 318 26.24 -9.08 -7.81
N THR A 319 25.71 -10.08 -8.52
CA THR A 319 25.17 -9.92 -9.87
C THR A 319 23.76 -9.32 -9.86
N SER A 320 22.88 -9.81 -8.98
CA SER A 320 21.50 -9.33 -8.81
C SER A 320 21.31 -8.59 -7.48
N LYS A 321 20.67 -7.42 -7.53
CA LYS A 321 20.39 -6.57 -6.39
C LYS A 321 18.92 -6.22 -6.35
N ASN A 322 18.31 -6.39 -5.18
CA ASN A 322 17.02 -5.85 -4.80
C ASN A 322 17.06 -5.64 -3.27
N ARG A 323 17.54 -4.47 -2.84
CA ARG A 323 17.77 -4.20 -1.42
C ARG A 323 17.70 -2.72 -1.07
N ILE A 324 17.46 -2.45 0.21
CA ILE A 324 17.49 -1.11 0.81
C ILE A 324 18.60 -1.09 1.86
N THR A 325 19.56 -0.17 1.73
CA THR A 325 20.64 0.01 2.72
C THR A 325 20.44 1.34 3.44
N PHE A 326 20.40 1.31 4.77
CA PHE A 326 20.25 2.47 5.64
C PHE A 326 21.59 2.74 6.35
N SER A 327 22.24 3.85 5.99
CA SER A 327 23.43 4.34 6.71
C SER A 327 23.06 5.22 7.91
N SER A 328 21.83 5.72 7.95
CA SER A 328 21.19 6.29 9.14
C SER A 328 19.67 6.12 9.04
N PRO A 329 18.87 6.40 10.08
CA PRO A 329 17.41 6.26 10.03
C PRO A 329 16.72 7.05 8.90
N ASN A 330 17.34 8.14 8.44
CA ASN A 330 16.80 9.02 7.38
C ASN A 330 17.61 8.96 6.08
N LEU A 331 18.78 8.30 6.08
CA LEU A 331 19.63 8.20 4.89
C LEU A 331 19.68 6.75 4.41
N PHE A 332 19.08 6.52 3.25
CA PHE A 332 18.99 5.19 2.66
C PHE A 332 19.38 5.21 1.18
N ARG A 333 19.61 4.02 0.63
CA ARG A 333 19.81 3.78 -0.79
C ARG A 333 19.03 2.54 -1.20
N ILE A 334 18.28 2.63 -2.30
CA ILE A 334 17.66 1.47 -2.92
C ILE A 334 18.54 1.04 -4.09
N SER A 335 18.95 -0.23 -4.10
CA SER A 335 19.68 -0.86 -5.21
C SER A 335 18.81 -1.95 -5.79
N CYS A 336 18.27 -1.73 -6.99
CA CYS A 336 17.46 -2.69 -7.71
C CYS A 336 17.91 -2.77 -9.17
N ASN A 337 18.34 -3.95 -9.62
CA ASN A 337 18.68 -4.23 -11.03
C ASN A 337 17.98 -5.48 -11.57
N ILE A 338 17.14 -6.13 -10.75
CA ILE A 338 16.39 -7.32 -11.17
C ILE A 338 15.20 -6.96 -12.04
N VAL A 339 14.82 -7.87 -12.93
CA VAL A 339 13.51 -7.80 -13.60
C VAL A 339 12.48 -8.35 -12.62
N ASP A 340 11.46 -7.54 -12.30
CA ASP A 340 10.38 -7.99 -11.42
C ASP A 340 9.57 -9.11 -12.12
N PRO A 341 9.39 -10.28 -11.48
CA PRO A 341 8.75 -11.44 -12.10
C PRO A 341 7.27 -11.20 -12.44
N CYS A 342 6.61 -10.27 -11.76
CA CYS A 342 5.23 -9.86 -12.02
C CYS A 342 5.13 -8.55 -12.82
N GLY A 343 6.22 -8.16 -13.50
CA GLY A 343 6.23 -7.00 -14.42
C GLY A 343 6.14 -5.64 -13.73
N HIS A 344 6.51 -5.55 -12.45
CA HIS A 344 6.55 -4.27 -11.75
C HIS A 344 7.66 -3.34 -12.25
N LYS A 345 7.52 -2.03 -11.94
CA LYS A 345 8.61 -1.06 -12.08
C LYS A 345 9.67 -1.28 -11.02
N GLN A 346 10.93 -1.10 -11.43
CA GLN A 346 12.06 -1.00 -10.51
C GLN A 346 11.96 0.33 -9.75
N PRO A 347 12.23 0.35 -8.43
CA PRO A 347 12.21 1.59 -7.64
C PRO A 347 13.30 2.56 -8.11
N ARG A 348 12.96 3.86 -8.16
CA ARG A 348 13.93 4.92 -8.41
C ARG A 348 14.85 5.14 -7.20
N ASP A 349 16.15 5.30 -7.44
CA ASP A 349 17.09 5.84 -6.44
C ASP A 349 16.90 7.37 -6.34
N LEU A 350 15.87 7.76 -5.56
CA LEU A 350 15.50 9.16 -5.38
C LEU A 350 16.56 9.96 -4.62
N VAL A 351 17.34 9.31 -3.74
CA VAL A 351 18.40 10.01 -2.98
C VAL A 351 19.54 10.42 -3.90
N LYS A 352 19.94 9.54 -4.84
CA LYS A 352 20.93 9.89 -5.87
C LYS A 352 20.42 11.01 -6.77
N ALA A 353 19.19 10.89 -7.28
CA ALA A 353 18.60 11.89 -8.17
C ALA A 353 18.57 13.29 -7.53
N ILE A 354 18.28 13.38 -6.23
CA ILE A 354 18.19 14.67 -5.54
C ILE A 354 19.58 15.30 -5.31
N LYS A 355 20.61 14.50 -5.00
CA LYS A 355 21.99 15.01 -4.87
C LYS A 355 22.46 15.64 -6.18
N GLU A 356 22.14 15.01 -7.31
CA GLU A 356 22.48 15.52 -8.65
C GLU A 356 21.76 16.85 -8.95
N THR A 357 20.49 16.99 -8.56
CA THR A 357 19.73 18.25 -8.74
C THR A 357 20.23 19.39 -7.83
N THR A 358 20.61 19.08 -6.59
CA THR A 358 21.09 20.10 -5.63
C THR A 358 22.43 20.71 -6.08
N ILE A 359 23.33 19.89 -6.62
CA ILE A 359 24.63 20.33 -7.15
C ILE A 359 24.44 21.23 -8.39
N GLN A 360 23.48 20.92 -9.27
CA GLN A 360 23.19 21.73 -10.45
C GLN A 360 22.54 23.08 -10.13
N SER A 361 21.81 23.20 -9.01
CA SER A 361 21.20 24.47 -8.58
C SER A 361 22.17 25.47 -7.92
N GLN A 362 23.39 25.02 -7.62
CA GLN A 362 24.46 25.80 -7.00
C GLN A 362 25.55 26.23 -8.00
N MET A 363 25.45 25.82 -9.26
CA MET A 363 26.24 26.31 -10.39
C MET A 363 25.38 27.24 -11.23
#